data_AF-A0A2D4GFX7-F1
#
_entry.id   AF-A0A2D4GFX7-F1
#
_cell.length_a   1.000
_cell.length_b   1.000
_cell.length_c   1.000
_cell.angle_alpha   90.00
_cell.angle_beta   90.00
_cell.angle_gamma   90.00
#
_symmetry.space_group_name_H-M   'P 1'
#
loop_
_entity.id
_entity.type
_entity.pdbx_description
1 polymer ?
#
loop_
_entity_poly.entity_id
_entity_poly.type
_entity_poly.pdbx_seq_one_letter_code
_entity_poly.pdbx_strand_id
1 'polypeptide(L)'
;IQDSLQIKGTVLGKSGTSIYNSSFAFLQSAGLRGSVLIEDVKFDIEKSVTIVSVAYSTIERIIPQYRKEMVNSLVMTTVINPPINEDFQIKMAFAKREKAMSNPQCVFWNFSLAEGGDWDNTGCETKDDGDSVICSCNHTTSFAMLMSPYQETSLDELTYLTYIGLSLSIVSLMICLGIE
;
A
#
# COMPACT_ATOMS: atom_id res chain seq x y z
N ILE A 1 7.46 14.17 14.71
CA ILE A 1 8.51 13.35 14.04
C ILE A 1 8.69 12.00 14.74
N GLN A 2 8.31 11.84 16.01
CA GLN A 2 8.72 10.68 16.82
C GLN A 2 7.91 9.38 16.66
N ASP A 3 6.94 9.31 15.74
CA ASP A 3 6.05 8.15 15.55
C ASP A 3 5.83 7.76 14.07
N SER A 4 6.78 8.05 13.17
CA SER A 4 6.62 7.70 11.74
C SER A 4 7.11 6.31 11.36
N LEU A 5 7.75 5.59 12.29
CA LEU A 5 8.46 4.34 12.06
C LEU A 5 8.26 3.38 13.24
N GLN A 6 7.95 2.11 12.94
CA GLN A 6 7.94 1.02 13.94
C GLN A 6 8.69 -0.18 13.38
N ILE A 7 9.52 -0.81 14.21
CA ILE A 7 10.31 -1.99 13.87
C ILE A 7 9.96 -3.10 14.85
N LYS A 8 9.68 -4.30 14.34
CA LYS A 8 9.45 -5.51 15.14
C LYS A 8 10.22 -6.66 14.53
N GLY A 9 10.81 -7.50 15.36
CA GLY A 9 11.55 -8.66 14.87
C GLY A 9 11.64 -9.76 15.91
N THR A 10 11.99 -10.95 15.44
CA THR A 10 12.21 -12.12 16.28
C THR A 10 13.31 -12.98 15.68
N VAL A 11 13.93 -13.80 16.54
CA VAL A 11 14.84 -14.86 16.12
C VAL A 11 14.15 -16.18 16.40
N LEU A 12 13.92 -16.96 15.36
CA LEU A 12 13.32 -18.28 15.42
C LEU A 12 14.45 -19.31 15.59
N GLY A 13 14.41 -20.00 16.73
CA GLY A 13 15.40 -21.00 17.13
C GLY A 13 15.16 -22.38 16.51
N LYS A 14 16.10 -23.31 16.74
CA LYS A 14 16.06 -24.68 16.20
C LYS A 14 14.89 -25.47 16.78
N SER A 15 14.04 -26.00 15.89
CA SER A 15 12.94 -26.96 16.10
C SER A 15 11.58 -26.39 16.52
N GLY A 16 10.61 -26.52 15.61
CA GLY A 16 9.18 -26.21 15.79
C GLY A 16 8.58 -25.38 14.64
N THR A 17 7.33 -25.66 14.26
CA THR A 17 6.50 -24.72 13.49
C THR A 17 6.45 -23.41 14.26
N SER A 18 7.08 -22.38 13.71
CA SER A 18 7.17 -21.08 14.36
C SER A 18 6.35 -20.07 13.58
N ILE A 19 5.50 -19.37 14.31
CA ILE A 19 4.59 -18.38 13.77
C ILE A 19 5.18 -17.00 14.09
N TYR A 20 5.40 -16.20 13.05
CA TYR A 20 5.68 -14.78 13.23
C TYR A 20 4.38 -14.00 13.07
N ASN A 21 3.92 -13.36 14.13
CA ASN A 21 2.75 -12.49 14.11
C ASN A 21 3.12 -11.15 14.74
N SER A 22 3.06 -10.08 13.96
CA SER A 22 3.36 -8.73 14.40
C SER A 22 2.36 -7.73 13.84
N SER A 23 1.84 -6.86 14.71
CA SER A 23 0.93 -5.78 14.31
C SER A 23 1.54 -4.41 14.55
N PHE A 24 1.27 -3.46 13.67
CA PHE A 24 1.75 -2.09 13.69
C PHE A 24 0.55 -1.15 13.77
N ALA A 25 0.65 -0.10 14.57
CA ALA A 25 -0.43 0.85 14.76
C ALA A 25 0.13 2.25 14.97
N PHE A 26 -0.28 3.18 14.10
CA PHE A 26 0.12 4.57 14.10
C PHE A 26 -1.07 5.46 14.43
N LEU A 27 -1.34 5.63 15.72
CA LEU A 27 -2.51 6.40 16.20
C LEU A 27 -2.45 7.88 15.82
N GLN A 28 -1.24 8.45 15.73
CA GLN A 28 -1.03 9.87 15.40
C GLN A 28 -0.99 10.14 13.88
N SER A 29 -0.91 9.10 13.04
CA SER A 29 -0.82 9.24 11.57
C SER A 29 -2.09 8.69 10.92
N ALA A 30 -3.23 9.33 11.16
CA ALA A 30 -4.54 8.93 10.63
C ALA A 30 -5.03 7.53 11.05
N GLY A 31 -4.53 6.98 12.16
CA GLY A 31 -4.98 5.68 12.68
C GLY A 31 -4.59 4.48 11.81
N LEU A 32 -3.52 4.59 11.03
CA LEU A 32 -3.03 3.52 10.16
C LEU A 32 -2.67 2.27 10.96
N ARG A 33 -3.09 1.11 10.44
CA ARG A 33 -2.83 -0.20 11.04
C ARG A 33 -2.41 -1.21 9.98
N GLY A 34 -1.55 -2.12 10.37
CA GLY A 34 -1.15 -3.24 9.53
C GLY A 34 -0.60 -4.37 10.36
N SER A 35 -0.58 -5.57 9.81
CA SER A 35 -0.01 -6.74 10.48
C SER A 35 0.66 -7.66 9.49
N VAL A 36 1.69 -8.33 9.96
CA VAL A 36 2.45 -9.35 9.23
C VAL A 36 2.26 -10.67 9.95
N LEU A 37 1.87 -11.69 9.19
CA LEU A 37 1.71 -13.06 9.62
C LEU A 37 2.51 -13.97 8.69
N ILE A 38 3.40 -14.77 9.26
CA ILE A 38 4.12 -15.83 8.54
C ILE A 38 3.89 -17.12 9.33
N GLU A 39 3.22 -18.07 8.69
CA GLU A 39 2.89 -19.38 9.24
C GLU A 39 3.82 -20.44 8.65
N ASP A 40 3.97 -21.56 9.37
CA ASP A 40 4.55 -22.81 8.88
C ASP A 40 5.94 -22.70 8.23
N VAL A 41 6.78 -21.80 8.73
CA VAL A 41 8.15 -21.72 8.21
C VAL A 41 8.96 -22.92 8.68
N LYS A 42 9.24 -23.83 7.75
CA LYS A 42 10.12 -24.98 7.98
C LYS A 42 11.56 -24.50 7.87
N PHE A 43 12.21 -24.35 9.01
CA PHE A 43 13.62 -24.01 9.05
C PHE A 43 14.48 -25.26 9.00
N ASP A 44 15.58 -25.16 8.27
CA ASP A 44 16.67 -26.12 8.37
C ASP A 44 17.14 -26.15 9.83
N ILE A 45 17.13 -27.34 10.43
CA ILE A 45 17.35 -27.58 11.86
C ILE A 45 18.73 -27.07 12.30
N GLU A 46 19.61 -26.73 11.37
CA GLU A 46 20.94 -26.22 11.67
C GLU A 46 21.07 -24.70 11.79
N LYS A 47 20.09 -23.90 11.33
CA LYS A 47 20.21 -22.44 11.24
C LYS A 47 19.08 -21.71 11.97
N SER A 48 19.44 -20.73 12.80
CA SER A 48 18.48 -19.78 13.34
C SER A 48 18.06 -18.79 12.25
N VAL A 49 16.78 -18.43 12.21
CA VAL A 49 16.28 -17.45 11.25
C VAL A 49 15.84 -16.17 11.95
N THR A 50 16.27 -15.03 11.42
CA THR A 50 15.88 -13.71 11.92
C THR A 50 14.84 -13.12 10.99
N ILE A 51 13.71 -12.68 11.56
CA ILE A 51 12.64 -11.99 10.84
C ILE A 51 12.57 -10.58 11.39
N VAL A 52 12.62 -9.58 10.51
CA VAL A 52 12.46 -8.18 10.86
C VAL A 52 11.42 -7.56 9.94
N SER A 53 10.38 -6.98 10.54
CA SER A 53 9.38 -6.19 9.84
C SER A 53 9.45 -4.74 10.29
N VAL A 54 9.36 -3.84 9.31
CA VAL A 54 9.42 -2.40 9.51
C VAL A 54 8.18 -1.78 8.87
N ALA A 55 7.50 -0.91 9.60
CA ALA A 55 6.33 -0.18 9.13
C ALA A 55 6.58 1.32 9.16
N TYR A 56 6.15 2.02 8.11
CA TYR A 56 6.26 3.48 7.97
C TYR A 56 4.87 4.10 7.75
N SER A 57 4.58 5.19 8.45
CA SER A 57 3.32 5.92 8.28
C SER A 57 3.41 7.12 7.32
N THR A 58 4.61 7.60 7.00
CA THR A 58 4.81 8.83 6.21
C THR A 58 5.61 8.64 4.92
N ILE A 59 6.14 7.43 4.67
CA ILE A 59 7.03 7.21 3.52
C ILE A 59 6.29 7.30 2.19
N GLU A 60 4.95 7.19 2.19
CA GLU A 60 4.08 7.40 1.03
C GLU A 60 4.39 8.70 0.25
N ARG A 61 4.88 9.74 0.93
CA ARG A 61 5.17 11.03 0.31
C ARG A 61 6.46 11.05 -0.52
N ILE A 62 7.32 10.05 -0.35
CA ILE A 62 8.64 9.94 -0.98
C ILE A 62 8.61 8.88 -2.10
N ILE A 63 7.57 8.05 -2.12
CA ILE A 63 7.39 7.01 -3.12
C ILE A 63 7.13 7.66 -4.49
N PRO A 64 7.90 7.32 -5.54
CA PRO A 64 7.66 7.84 -6.88
C PRO A 64 6.25 7.47 -7.32
N GLN A 65 5.43 8.49 -7.64
CA GLN A 65 4.04 8.28 -8.03
C GLN A 65 3.97 7.39 -9.27
N TYR A 66 3.41 6.19 -9.11
CA TYR A 66 3.06 5.32 -10.21
C TYR A 66 1.65 5.66 -10.67
N ARG A 67 1.49 5.91 -11.98
CA ARG A 67 0.21 5.94 -12.72
C ARG A 67 -1.04 6.35 -11.91
N LYS A 68 -1.25 7.62 -11.53
CA LYS A 68 -2.47 8.10 -10.85
C LYS A 68 -2.91 7.34 -9.57
N GLU A 69 -2.16 6.36 -9.11
CA GLU A 69 -2.48 5.50 -7.97
C GLU A 69 -1.89 6.12 -6.69
N MET A 70 -2.61 5.98 -5.58
CA MET A 70 -2.22 6.55 -4.30
C MET A 70 -2.08 5.46 -3.24
N VAL A 71 -1.12 5.65 -2.34
CA VAL A 71 -0.98 4.78 -1.17
C VAL A 71 -2.07 5.12 -0.15
N ASN A 72 -2.92 4.16 0.19
CA ASN A 72 -4.08 4.38 1.07
C ASN A 72 -3.95 3.62 2.41
N SER A 73 -2.71 3.47 2.87
CA SER A 73 -2.34 2.61 3.98
C SER A 73 -0.89 2.87 4.40
N LEU A 74 -0.38 2.13 5.39
CA LEU A 74 1.04 2.20 5.77
C LEU A 74 1.92 1.37 4.82
N VAL A 75 3.22 1.63 4.83
CA VAL A 75 4.21 0.90 4.01
C VAL A 75 4.95 -0.07 4.92
N MET A 76 5.02 -1.36 4.57
CA MET A 76 5.70 -2.38 5.37
C MET A 76 6.74 -3.14 4.57
N THR A 77 7.93 -3.33 5.13
CA THR A 77 8.92 -4.26 4.60
C THR A 77 9.16 -5.37 5.60
N THR A 78 9.30 -6.60 5.12
CA THR A 78 9.69 -7.75 5.95
C THR A 78 10.87 -8.45 5.31
N VAL A 79 11.93 -8.60 6.11
CA VAL A 79 13.18 -9.25 5.70
C VAL A 79 13.39 -10.48 6.55
N ILE A 80 13.78 -11.58 5.90
CA ILE A 80 14.12 -12.83 6.54
C ILE A 80 15.57 -13.18 6.19
N ASN A 81 16.36 -13.52 7.20
CA ASN A 81 17.76 -13.90 7.04
C ASN A 81 18.10 -15.14 7.87
N PRO A 82 18.68 -16.20 7.27
CA PRO A 82 18.95 -16.40 5.83
C PRO A 82 17.67 -16.48 4.98
N PRO A 83 17.75 -16.21 3.65
CA PRO A 83 16.62 -16.37 2.75
C PRO A 83 16.11 -17.81 2.76
N ILE A 84 14.78 -17.96 2.73
CA ILE A 84 14.11 -19.26 2.72
C ILE A 84 13.84 -19.64 1.27
N ASN A 85 14.26 -20.85 0.88
CA ASN A 85 14.07 -21.39 -0.48
C ASN A 85 12.90 -22.39 -0.58
N GLU A 86 12.22 -22.67 0.53
CA GLU A 86 11.03 -23.53 0.60
C GLU A 86 9.75 -22.72 0.32
N ASP A 87 8.64 -23.40 -0.03
CA ASP A 87 7.33 -22.77 -0.16
C ASP A 87 6.86 -22.21 1.18
N PHE A 88 6.98 -20.90 1.37
CA PHE A 88 6.36 -20.17 2.47
C PHE A 88 5.42 -19.10 1.92
N GLN A 89 4.40 -18.74 2.70
CA GLN A 89 3.47 -17.67 2.36
C GLN A 89 3.49 -16.61 3.45
N ILE A 90 3.87 -15.39 3.08
CA ILE A 90 3.73 -14.21 3.94
C ILE A 90 2.37 -13.58 3.70
N LYS A 91 1.58 -13.45 4.77
CA LYS A 91 0.29 -12.77 4.76
C LYS A 91 0.44 -11.44 5.46
N MET A 92 0.07 -10.36 4.79
CA MET A 92 0.03 -9.04 5.39
C MET A 92 -1.37 -8.47 5.28
N ALA A 93 -1.85 -7.89 6.36
CA ALA A 93 -3.12 -7.20 6.38
C ALA A 93 -2.88 -5.72 6.61
N PHE A 94 -3.65 -4.88 5.92
CA PHE A 94 -3.52 -3.45 5.99
C PHE A 94 -4.90 -2.81 6.08
N ALA A 95 -5.09 -1.97 7.09
CA ALA A 95 -6.33 -1.20 7.20
C ALA A 95 -6.34 -0.09 6.15
N LYS A 96 -7.48 0.05 5.44
CA LYS A 96 -7.66 1.15 4.49
C LYS A 96 -7.81 2.46 5.25
N ARG A 97 -7.07 3.50 4.85
CA ARG A 97 -7.29 4.86 5.36
C ARG A 97 -8.61 5.41 4.83
N GLU A 98 -8.84 5.27 3.53
CA GLU A 98 -10.09 5.64 2.85
C GLU A 98 -10.81 4.37 2.37
N LYS A 99 -11.94 4.06 3.02
CA LYS A 99 -12.72 2.84 2.72
C LYS A 99 -13.41 2.87 1.36
N ALA A 100 -13.66 4.06 0.82
CA ALA A 100 -14.32 4.24 -0.47
C ALA A 100 -13.43 3.86 -1.67
N MET A 101 -12.13 3.72 -1.47
CA MET A 101 -11.20 3.37 -2.54
C MET A 101 -11.35 1.90 -2.94
N SER A 102 -11.59 1.68 -4.22
CA SER A 102 -11.79 0.37 -4.85
C SER A 102 -10.48 -0.19 -5.43
N ASN A 103 -10.48 -1.43 -5.91
CA ASN A 103 -9.35 -2.05 -6.64
C ASN A 103 -7.96 -1.89 -5.98
N PRO A 104 -7.78 -2.29 -4.70
CA PRO A 104 -6.47 -2.27 -4.08
C PRO A 104 -5.50 -3.24 -4.78
N GLN A 105 -4.21 -2.93 -4.80
CA GLN A 105 -3.16 -3.79 -5.37
C GLN A 105 -2.00 -3.96 -4.39
N CYS A 106 -1.65 -5.21 -4.11
CA CYS A 106 -0.47 -5.56 -3.35
C CYS A 106 0.74 -5.57 -4.28
N VAL A 107 1.67 -4.66 -4.04
CA VAL A 107 2.86 -4.47 -4.88
C VAL A 107 4.10 -4.29 -4.02
N PHE A 108 5.25 -4.46 -4.65
CA PHE A 108 6.55 -4.27 -4.04
C PHE A 108 7.47 -3.58 -5.04
N TRP A 109 8.52 -2.94 -4.52
CA TRP A 109 9.53 -2.33 -5.38
C TRP A 109 10.50 -3.40 -5.88
N ASN A 110 10.50 -3.66 -7.19
CA ASN A 110 11.39 -4.60 -7.84
C ASN A 110 12.54 -3.85 -8.55
N PHE A 111 13.73 -3.91 -7.96
CA PHE A 111 14.93 -3.28 -8.52
C PHE A 111 15.42 -3.91 -9.84
N SER A 112 14.84 -5.04 -10.27
CA SER A 112 15.31 -5.79 -11.44
C SER A 112 14.63 -5.39 -12.77
N LEU A 113 13.55 -4.61 -12.73
CA LEU A 113 12.70 -4.35 -13.90
C LEU A 113 13.16 -3.16 -14.76
N ALA A 114 13.92 -2.21 -14.22
CA ALA A 114 14.36 -1.00 -14.93
C ALA A 114 15.60 -0.35 -14.28
N GLU A 115 16.22 0.63 -14.95
CA GLU A 115 17.26 1.46 -14.34
C GLU A 115 16.65 2.33 -13.22
N GLY A 116 16.68 1.80 -11.99
CA GLY A 116 16.08 2.41 -10.80
C GLY A 116 15.02 1.55 -10.11
N GLY A 117 14.54 0.48 -10.77
CA GLY A 117 13.44 -0.37 -10.29
C GLY A 117 12.05 0.11 -10.71
N ASP A 118 11.05 -0.77 -10.58
CA ASP A 118 9.63 -0.47 -10.81
C ASP A 118 8.73 -1.25 -9.84
N TRP A 119 7.46 -0.88 -9.75
CA TRP A 119 6.46 -1.62 -8.98
C TRP A 119 6.10 -2.94 -9.66
N ASP A 120 6.02 -3.99 -8.87
CA ASP A 120 5.71 -5.34 -9.32
C ASP A 120 4.70 -5.99 -8.36
N ASN A 121 3.84 -6.85 -8.89
CA ASN A 121 2.89 -7.68 -8.13
C ASN A 121 3.15 -9.18 -8.29
N THR A 122 4.21 -9.57 -9.01
CA THR A 122 4.55 -10.96 -9.29
C THR A 122 4.69 -11.77 -8.00
N GLY A 123 3.98 -12.90 -7.91
CA GLY A 123 4.02 -13.76 -6.72
C GLY A 123 3.18 -13.27 -5.54
N CYS A 124 2.36 -12.23 -5.72
CA CYS A 124 1.45 -11.69 -4.71
C CYS A 124 -0.01 -11.74 -5.14
N GLU A 125 -0.87 -12.20 -4.24
CA GLU A 125 -2.32 -12.16 -4.38
C GLU A 125 -2.91 -11.07 -3.50
N THR A 126 -3.82 -10.27 -4.08
CA THR A 126 -4.53 -9.20 -3.38
C THR A 126 -5.97 -9.62 -3.09
N LYS A 127 -6.38 -9.53 -1.83
CA LYS A 127 -7.75 -9.73 -1.40
C LYS A 127 -8.27 -8.49 -0.68
N ASP A 128 -9.38 -7.95 -1.17
CA ASP A 128 -10.10 -6.85 -0.53
C ASP A 128 -11.17 -7.41 0.42
N ASP A 129 -11.10 -7.03 1.69
CA ASP A 129 -12.06 -7.41 2.74
C ASP A 129 -12.99 -6.22 3.11
N GLY A 130 -13.08 -5.22 2.23
CA GLY A 130 -13.86 -4.00 2.43
C GLY A 130 -13.09 -2.97 3.25
N ASP A 131 -12.88 -3.26 4.53
CA ASP A 131 -12.20 -2.37 5.48
C ASP A 131 -10.67 -2.57 5.52
N SER A 132 -10.20 -3.71 5.02
CA SER A 132 -8.79 -4.07 4.99
C SER A 132 -8.41 -4.76 3.68
N VAL A 133 -7.12 -4.74 3.38
CA VAL A 133 -6.54 -5.44 2.24
C VAL A 133 -5.58 -6.49 2.77
N ILE A 134 -5.73 -7.72 2.29
CA ILE A 134 -4.87 -8.85 2.62
C ILE A 134 -3.99 -9.16 1.40
N CYS A 135 -2.68 -9.10 1.60
CA CYS A 135 -1.67 -9.44 0.62
C CYS A 135 -1.06 -10.79 1.00
N SER A 136 -1.12 -11.77 0.09
CA SER A 136 -0.48 -13.08 0.29
C SER A 136 0.61 -13.27 -0.75
N CYS A 137 1.87 -13.35 -0.33
CA CYS A 137 3.00 -13.43 -1.25
C CYS A 137 3.90 -14.63 -0.96
N ASN A 138 4.58 -15.13 -1.98
CA ASN A 138 5.52 -16.27 -1.89
C ASN A 138 7.00 -15.84 -1.80
N HIS A 139 7.27 -14.59 -1.43
CA HIS A 139 8.63 -14.04 -1.34
C HIS A 139 8.75 -13.04 -0.19
N THR A 140 9.98 -12.80 0.27
CA THR A 140 10.26 -11.70 1.20
C THR A 140 10.51 -10.42 0.43
N THR A 141 9.61 -9.47 0.51
CA THR A 141 9.76 -8.19 -0.18
C THR A 141 9.48 -6.98 0.69
N SER A 142 9.99 -5.85 0.21
CA SER A 142 9.64 -4.52 0.71
C SER A 142 8.33 -4.10 0.08
N PHE A 143 7.22 -4.24 0.80
CA PHE A 143 5.90 -3.93 0.29
C PHE A 143 5.57 -2.44 0.45
N ALA A 144 5.04 -1.85 -0.61
CA ALA A 144 4.20 -0.67 -0.50
C ALA A 144 2.89 -1.04 -1.19
N MET A 145 1.74 -0.90 -0.54
CA MET A 145 0.50 -1.02 -1.31
C MET A 145 0.36 0.19 -2.22
N LEU A 146 0.08 -0.08 -3.48
CA LEU A 146 -0.52 0.90 -4.38
C LEU A 146 -2.02 0.64 -4.39
N MET A 147 -2.77 1.72 -4.46
CA MET A 147 -4.20 1.69 -4.24
C MET A 147 -4.79 2.60 -5.34
N SER A 148 -5.86 2.09 -5.97
CA SER A 148 -6.47 2.53 -7.23
C SER A 148 -6.53 4.04 -7.44
N PRO A 149 -6.60 4.53 -8.70
CA PRO A 149 -6.91 5.92 -8.96
C PRO A 149 -8.11 6.36 -8.12
N TYR A 150 -7.93 7.53 -7.50
CA TYR A 150 -8.98 8.31 -6.87
C TYR A 150 -10.23 8.19 -7.74
N GLN A 151 -11.37 7.90 -7.12
CA GLN A 151 -12.64 8.25 -7.73
C GLN A 151 -12.63 9.78 -7.72
N GLU A 152 -11.96 10.37 -8.72
CA GLU A 152 -12.17 11.75 -9.11
C GLU A 152 -13.69 11.86 -9.20
N THR A 153 -14.32 12.48 -8.20
CA THR A 153 -15.63 13.09 -8.36
C THR A 153 -15.56 13.77 -9.70
N SER A 154 -16.25 13.14 -10.64
CA SER A 154 -15.88 13.15 -12.05
C SER A 154 -15.40 14.52 -12.48
N LEU A 155 -14.23 14.61 -13.11
CA LEU A 155 -13.84 15.83 -13.81
C LEU A 155 -14.99 16.29 -14.73
N ASP A 156 -15.87 15.39 -15.17
CA ASP A 156 -17.13 15.68 -15.83
C ASP A 156 -18.11 16.53 -15.00
N GLU A 157 -18.33 16.26 -13.71
CA GLU A 157 -19.24 17.06 -12.86
C GLU A 157 -18.75 18.51 -12.67
N LEU A 158 -17.45 18.69 -12.39
CA LEU A 158 -16.89 20.04 -12.23
C LEU A 158 -16.80 20.79 -13.58
N THR A 159 -16.52 20.06 -14.67
CA THR A 159 -16.54 20.60 -16.04
C THR A 159 -17.95 20.99 -16.45
N TYR A 160 -18.97 20.21 -16.08
CA TYR A 160 -20.37 20.50 -16.36
C TYR A 160 -20.84 21.80 -15.69
N LEU A 161 -20.50 22.00 -14.41
CA LEU A 161 -20.77 23.25 -13.70
C LEU A 161 -20.04 24.45 -14.34
N THR A 162 -18.79 24.25 -14.75
CA THR A 162 -18.01 25.30 -15.43
C THR A 162 -18.62 25.67 -16.78
N TYR A 163 -19.08 24.69 -17.55
CA TYR A 163 -19.72 24.91 -18.86
C TYR A 163 -21.05 25.65 -18.75
N ILE A 164 -21.86 25.33 -17.73
CA ILE A 164 -23.10 26.07 -17.44
C ILE A 164 -22.78 27.54 -17.07
N GLY A 165 -21.81 27.76 -16.18
CA GLY A 165 -21.40 29.10 -15.77
C GLY A 165 -20.86 29.95 -16.94
N LEU A 166 -20.07 29.32 -17.82
CA LEU A 166 -19.53 29.97 -19.02
C LEU A 166 -20.64 30.32 -20.01
N SER A 167 -21.61 29.43 -20.20
CA SER A 167 -22.76 29.66 -21.07
C SER A 167 -23.61 30.85 -20.59
N LEU A 168 -23.92 30.92 -19.30
CA LEU A 168 -24.66 32.04 -18.70
C LEU A 168 -23.91 33.37 -18.84
N SER A 169 -22.58 33.35 -18.68
CA SER A 169 -21.73 34.53 -18.83
C SER A 169 -21.74 35.06 -20.26
N ILE A 170 -21.64 34.17 -21.26
CA ILE A 170 -21.69 34.54 -22.68
C ILE A 170 -23.06 35.12 -23.06
N VAL A 171 -24.15 34.49 -22.60
CA VAL A 171 -25.52 34.99 -22.84
C VAL A 171 -25.71 36.36 -22.23
N SER A 172 -25.24 36.57 -20.99
CA SER A 172 -25.28 37.89 -20.35
C SER A 172 -24.52 38.95 -21.16
N LEU A 173 -23.33 38.60 -21.67
CA LEU A 173 -22.51 39.51 -22.48
C LEU A 173 -23.24 39.91 -23.79
N MET A 174 -23.85 38.95 -24.47
CA MET A 174 -24.58 39.21 -25.72
C MET A 174 -25.79 40.11 -25.51
N ILE A 175 -26.51 39.95 -24.39
CA ILE A 175 -27.64 40.82 -24.04
C ILE A 175 -27.14 42.24 -23.74
N CYS A 176 -26.06 42.38 -22.97
CA CYS A 176 -25.47 43.69 -22.69
C CYS A 176 -25.05 44.42 -23.97
N LEU A 177 -24.40 43.74 -24.91
CA LEU A 177 -23.97 44.32 -26.18
C LEU A 177 -25.12 44.65 -27.14
N GLY A 178 -26.29 44.02 -27.00
CA GLY A 178 -27.44 44.28 -27.86
C GLY A 178 -28.37 45.40 -27.38
N ILE A 179 -28.19 45.87 -26.13
CA ILE A 179 -28.96 46.96 -25.54
C ILE A 179 -28.26 48.32 -25.71
N GLU A 180 -26.95 48.31 -25.99
CA GLU A 180 -26.14 49.47 -26.40
C GLU A 180 -26.23 49.71 -27.91
#